data_AF-A0A7C1YVY0-F1
#
_entry.id   AF-A0A7C1YVY0-F1
#
_cell.length_a   1.000
_cell.length_b   1.000
_cell.length_c   1.000
_cell.angle_alpha   90.00
_cell.angle_beta   90.00
_cell.angle_gamma   90.00
#
_symmetry.space_group_name_H-M   'P 1'
#
loop_
_entity.id
_entity.type
_entity.pdbx_description
1 polymer ?
#
loop_
_entity_poly.entity_id
_entity_poly.type
_entity_poly.pdbx_seq_one_letter_code
_entity_poly.pdbx_strand_id
1 'polypeptide(L)'
;MIIYLTKTISGLKPEYGVDYDKFKKLKIGEVYKCDIKKERNYEFHKKFMALANLAFENQEKFINFDHYRKYLTCKAGFYTAVETDNGTFVIPDSISFGNKDEFEFAEIYSKVLDVVIKEIGITSEQVEEQIINFL
;
A
#
# COMPACT_ATOMS: atom_id res chain seq x y z
N MET A 1 -7.66 2.12 13.51
CA MET A 1 -6.97 1.03 12.77
C MET A 1 -7.94 0.48 11.76
N ILE A 2 -7.55 0.38 10.49
CA ILE A 2 -8.36 -0.25 9.43
C ILE A 2 -7.74 -1.62 9.14
N ILE A 3 -8.58 -2.65 9.12
CA ILE A 3 -8.24 -4.04 8.80
C ILE A 3 -9.18 -4.46 7.67
N TYR A 4 -8.63 -4.90 6.55
CA TYR A 4 -9.42 -5.45 5.46
C TYR A 4 -9.77 -6.90 5.75
N LEU A 5 -11.05 -7.22 5.62
CA LEU A 5 -11.62 -8.51 5.99
C LEU A 5 -12.43 -9.09 4.83
N THR A 6 -12.22 -10.37 4.57
CA THR A 6 -13.02 -11.15 3.62
C THR A 6 -14.02 -12.01 4.38
N LYS A 7 -15.25 -12.04 3.88
CA LYS A 7 -16.31 -12.88 4.41
C LYS A 7 -16.11 -14.32 3.93
N THR A 8 -15.86 -15.22 4.86
CA THR A 8 -15.79 -16.66 4.63
C THR A 8 -17.01 -17.35 5.28
N ILE A 9 -17.13 -18.67 5.07
CA ILE A 9 -18.18 -19.49 5.70
C ILE A 9 -18.02 -19.52 7.24
N SER A 10 -16.77 -19.42 7.74
CA SER A 10 -16.45 -19.47 9.16
C SER A 10 -16.42 -18.10 9.85
N GLY A 11 -16.60 -16.99 9.11
CA GLY A 11 -16.64 -15.65 9.67
C GLY A 11 -15.88 -14.61 8.84
N LEU A 12 -15.41 -13.54 9.49
CA LEU A 12 -14.56 -12.52 8.87
C LEU A 12 -13.10 -12.90 9.09
N LYS A 13 -12.31 -12.90 8.02
CA LYS A 13 -10.89 -13.24 8.03
C LYS A 13 -10.06 -12.07 7.48
N PRO A 14 -8.90 -11.73 8.08
CA PRO A 14 -7.96 -10.79 7.49
C PRO A 14 -7.52 -11.23 6.09
N GLU A 15 -7.53 -10.28 5.17
CA GLU A 15 -7.27 -10.57 3.76
C GLU A 15 -5.77 -10.51 3.42
N TYR A 16 -4.99 -9.61 4.04
CA TYR A 16 -3.57 -9.39 3.71
C TYR A 16 -2.62 -9.57 4.89
N GLY A 17 -1.33 -9.80 4.62
CA GLY A 17 -0.29 -10.02 5.65
C GLY A 17 -0.28 -8.94 6.74
N VAL A 18 -0.29 -7.67 6.35
CA VAL A 18 -0.33 -6.54 7.30
C VAL A 18 -1.62 -6.51 8.14
N ASP A 19 -2.72 -7.04 7.60
CA ASP A 19 -4.00 -7.13 8.30
C ASP A 19 -4.01 -8.29 9.29
N TYR A 20 -3.29 -9.39 9.02
CA TYR A 20 -3.08 -10.44 10.01
C TYR A 20 -2.32 -9.94 11.23
N ASP A 21 -1.27 -9.14 11.03
CA ASP A 21 -0.48 -8.62 12.16
C ASP A 21 -1.30 -7.65 13.02
N LYS A 22 -2.15 -6.84 12.38
CA LYS A 22 -3.12 -5.99 13.09
C LYS A 22 -4.18 -6.82 13.81
N PHE A 23 -4.68 -7.88 13.17
CA PHE A 23 -5.72 -8.74 13.73
C PHE A 23 -5.21 -9.58 14.90
N LYS A 24 -3.97 -10.09 14.84
CA LYS A 24 -3.30 -10.82 15.93
C LYS A 24 -3.10 -9.96 17.18
N LYS A 25 -3.01 -8.64 17.05
CA LYS A 25 -2.91 -7.72 18.19
C LYS A 25 -4.24 -7.56 18.94
N LEU A 26 -5.36 -7.96 18.33
CA LEU A 26 -6.66 -7.96 19.01
C LEU A 26 -6.74 -9.14 19.98
N LYS A 27 -7.20 -8.88 21.19
CA LYS A 27 -7.38 -9.93 22.21
C LYS A 27 -8.63 -10.74 21.92
N ILE A 28 -8.49 -12.06 22.03
CA ILE A 28 -9.60 -13.01 21.94
C ILE A 28 -10.51 -12.81 23.16
N GLY A 29 -11.82 -12.72 22.92
CA GLY A 29 -12.85 -12.61 23.98
C GLY A 29 -13.33 -11.18 24.28
N GLU A 30 -12.73 -10.16 23.68
CA GLU A 30 -13.20 -8.77 23.81
C GLU A 30 -14.20 -8.40 22.70
N VAL A 31 -15.14 -7.50 23.02
CA VAL A 31 -16.14 -7.00 22.07
C VAL A 31 -15.59 -5.77 21.35
N TYR A 32 -15.51 -5.83 20.02
CA TYR A 32 -15.06 -4.72 19.19
C TYR A 32 -16.20 -4.19 18.33
N LYS A 33 -16.27 -2.87 18.17
CA LYS A 33 -17.13 -2.23 17.17
C LYS A 33 -16.42 -2.24 15.82
N CYS A 34 -17.03 -2.81 14.79
CA CYS A 34 -16.56 -2.72 13.42
C CYS A 34 -17.48 -1.85 12.57
N ASP A 35 -16.88 -1.07 11.67
CA ASP A 35 -17.57 -0.37 10.58
C ASP A 35 -17.22 -1.11 9.29
N ILE A 36 -18.21 -1.73 8.64
CA ILE A 36 -18.02 -2.57 7.46
C ILE A 36 -18.31 -1.74 6.22
N LYS A 37 -17.25 -1.43 5.48
CA LYS A 37 -17.32 -0.75 4.18
C LYS A 37 -16.84 -1.70 3.10
N LYS A 38 -17.60 -1.79 2.01
CA LYS A 38 -17.19 -2.58 0.84
C LYS A 38 -16.26 -1.72 -0.01
N GLU A 39 -14.98 -2.02 0.03
CA GLU A 39 -14.02 -1.41 -0.89
C GLU A 39 -14.31 -1.89 -2.30
N ARG A 40 -14.60 -0.96 -3.21
CA ARG A 40 -14.92 -1.29 -4.61
C ARG A 40 -13.69 -1.83 -5.35
N ASN A 41 -12.50 -1.46 -4.90
CA ASN A 41 -11.27 -1.76 -5.61
C ASN A 41 -10.13 -2.23 -4.70
N TYR A 42 -10.40 -3.31 -3.97
CA TYR A 42 -9.44 -3.89 -3.04
C TYR A 42 -8.22 -4.51 -3.74
N GLU A 43 -8.41 -5.13 -4.90
CA GLU A 43 -7.33 -5.75 -5.69
C GLU A 43 -6.22 -4.76 -6.04
N PHE A 44 -6.59 -3.51 -6.30
CA PHE A 44 -5.65 -2.43 -6.57
C PHE A 44 -4.82 -2.04 -5.36
N HIS A 45 -5.46 -1.95 -4.19
CA HIS A 45 -4.75 -1.76 -2.93
C HIS A 45 -3.74 -2.89 -2.70
N LYS A 46 -4.16 -4.13 -2.95
CA LYS A 46 -3.34 -5.33 -2.80
C LYS A 46 -2.11 -5.31 -3.70
N LYS A 47 -2.29 -5.02 -4.99
CA LYS A 47 -1.19 -4.88 -5.97
C LYS A 47 -0.21 -3.76 -5.61
N PHE A 48 -0.72 -2.60 -5.21
CA PHE A 48 0.12 -1.48 -4.79
C PHE A 48 0.95 -1.82 -3.55
N MET A 49 0.34 -2.48 -2.55
CA MET A 49 1.05 -2.89 -1.34
C MET A 49 2.11 -3.94 -1.64
N ALA A 50 1.83 -4.88 -2.54
CA ALA A 50 2.83 -5.87 -3.00
C ALA A 50 4.05 -5.19 -3.64
N LEU A 51 3.83 -4.24 -4.57
CA LEU A 51 4.91 -3.44 -5.17
C LEU A 51 5.75 -2.70 -4.13
N ALA A 52 5.09 -2.03 -3.19
CA ALA A 52 5.78 -1.27 -2.16
C ALA A 52 6.61 -2.20 -1.25
N ASN A 53 6.11 -3.39 -0.90
CA ASN A 53 6.84 -4.36 -0.09
C ASN A 53 8.05 -4.91 -0.84
N LEU A 54 7.88 -5.28 -2.11
CA LEU A 54 8.99 -5.73 -2.94
C LEU A 54 10.12 -4.69 -2.98
N ALA A 55 9.78 -3.44 -3.22
CA ALA A 55 10.76 -2.36 -3.28
C ALA A 55 11.37 -2.06 -1.90
N PHE A 56 10.61 -2.23 -0.82
CA PHE A 56 11.09 -2.08 0.55
C PHE A 56 12.10 -3.17 0.95
N GLU A 57 11.90 -4.42 0.51
CA GLU A 57 12.81 -5.53 0.78
C GLU A 57 14.13 -5.41 0.00
N ASN A 58 14.10 -4.74 -1.16
CA ASN A 58 15.27 -4.53 -2.02
C ASN A 58 16.01 -3.20 -1.74
N GLN A 59 15.74 -2.55 -0.62
CA GLN A 59 16.43 -1.33 -0.19
C GLN A 59 16.90 -1.43 1.26
N GLU A 60 17.98 -0.72 1.60
CA GLU A 60 18.59 -0.77 2.94
C GLU A 60 18.43 0.53 3.76
N LYS A 61 17.89 1.60 3.15
CA LYS A 61 17.87 2.96 3.72
C LYS A 61 16.76 3.15 4.75
N PHE A 62 15.61 2.56 4.52
CA PHE A 62 14.41 2.70 5.34
C PHE A 62 14.21 1.46 6.19
N ILE A 63 14.02 1.66 7.49
CA ILE A 63 13.73 0.59 8.45
C ILE A 63 12.21 0.42 8.63
N ASN A 64 11.44 1.48 8.40
CA ASN A 64 9.99 1.49 8.59
C ASN A 64 9.28 1.48 7.24
N PHE A 65 8.48 0.45 6.99
CA PHE A 65 7.73 0.27 5.74
C PHE A 65 6.79 1.45 5.46
N ASP A 66 6.09 1.99 6.46
CA ASP A 66 5.18 3.12 6.27
C ASP A 66 5.92 4.39 5.86
N HIS A 67 7.14 4.61 6.36
CA HIS A 67 7.98 5.73 5.94
C HIS A 67 8.45 5.55 4.50
N TYR A 68 8.90 4.35 4.15
CA TYR A 68 9.31 4.04 2.79
C TYR A 68 8.16 4.18 1.80
N ARG A 69 6.99 3.61 2.10
CA ARG A 69 5.79 3.71 1.27
C ARG A 69 5.40 5.16 0.99
N LYS A 70 5.48 6.04 2.00
CA LYS A 70 5.25 7.48 1.84
C LYS A 70 6.30 8.12 0.93
N TYR A 71 7.57 7.80 1.13
CA TYR A 71 8.66 8.26 0.26
C TYR A 71 8.47 7.80 -1.20
N LEU A 72 8.14 6.52 -1.42
CA LEU A 72 7.87 5.95 -2.73
C LEU A 72 6.70 6.68 -3.43
N THR A 73 5.65 7.00 -2.66
CA THR A 73 4.50 7.78 -3.15
C THR A 73 4.92 9.18 -3.62
N CYS A 74 5.74 9.89 -2.84
CA CYS A 74 6.31 11.18 -3.26
C CYS A 74 7.20 11.03 -4.50
N LYS A 75 8.04 10.00 -4.55
CA LYS A 75 8.97 9.77 -5.66
C LYS A 75 8.26 9.44 -6.97
N ALA A 76 7.09 8.80 -6.89
CA ALA A 76 6.20 8.58 -8.02
C ALA A 76 5.43 9.85 -8.47
N GLY A 77 5.65 10.99 -7.79
CA GLY A 77 5.05 12.27 -8.14
C GLY A 77 3.70 12.55 -7.49
N PHE A 78 3.27 11.72 -6.54
CA PHE A 78 1.98 11.87 -5.83
C PHE A 78 2.20 12.58 -4.50
N TYR A 79 2.40 13.89 -4.56
CA TYR A 79 2.58 14.71 -3.38
C TYR A 79 2.12 16.14 -3.61
N THR A 80 1.80 16.82 -2.52
CA THR A 80 1.62 18.26 -2.49
C THR A 80 2.86 18.90 -1.85
N ALA A 81 3.49 19.83 -2.57
CA ALA A 81 4.55 20.67 -2.03
C ALA A 81 3.96 22.01 -1.57
N VAL A 82 4.29 22.39 -0.33
CA VAL A 82 3.87 23.66 0.28
C VAL A 82 5.12 24.44 0.64
N GLU A 83 5.25 25.65 0.11
CA GLU A 83 6.33 26.55 0.51
C GLU A 83 6.07 27.07 1.93
N THR A 84 7.09 26.96 2.79
CA THR A 84 7.05 27.43 4.17
C THR A 84 8.26 28.30 4.47
N ASP A 85 8.23 29.01 5.60
CA ASP A 85 9.37 29.83 6.06
C ASP A 85 10.68 29.04 6.21
N ASN A 86 10.59 27.71 6.36
CA ASN A 86 11.72 26.80 6.51
C ASN A 86 12.02 25.98 5.24
N GLY A 87 11.46 26.37 4.09
CA GLY A 87 11.60 25.69 2.79
C GLY A 87 10.38 24.87 2.38
N THR A 88 10.55 23.98 1.40
CA THR A 88 9.45 23.19 0.83
C THR A 88 9.07 22.03 1.76
N PHE A 89 7.84 22.04 2.24
CA PHE A 89 7.24 20.94 2.98
C PHE A 89 6.49 20.00 2.03
N VAL A 90 6.92 18.74 1.95
CA VAL A 90 6.36 17.73 1.04
C VAL A 90 5.38 16.83 1.79
N ILE A 91 4.13 16.80 1.33
CA ILE A 91 3.06 15.98 1.89
C ILE A 91 2.71 14.88 0.88
N PRO A 92 2.95 13.59 1.19
CA PRO A 92 2.54 12.49 0.31
C PRO A 92 1.02 12.44 0.19
N ASP A 93 0.51 12.26 -1.02
CA ASP A 93 -0.92 12.12 -1.24
C ASP A 93 -1.44 10.83 -0.58
N SER A 94 -2.61 10.93 0.03
CA SER A 94 -3.30 9.74 0.53
C SER A 94 -3.95 9.01 -0.63
N ILE A 95 -3.31 7.95 -1.12
CA ILE A 95 -3.89 7.09 -2.14
C ILE A 95 -5.03 6.27 -1.50
N SER A 96 -6.25 6.82 -1.56
CA SER A 96 -7.48 6.14 -1.15
C SER A 96 -8.09 5.41 -2.34
N PHE A 97 -8.02 4.07 -2.34
CA PHE A 97 -8.51 3.23 -3.44
C PHE A 97 -10.04 3.08 -3.46
N GLY A 98 -10.76 3.59 -2.44
CA GLY A 98 -12.22 3.50 -2.36
C GLY A 98 -12.98 4.44 -3.32
N ASN A 99 -12.33 5.52 -3.76
CA ASN A 99 -12.96 6.60 -4.54
C ASN A 99 -12.31 6.84 -5.91
N LYS A 100 -11.18 6.19 -6.22
CA LYS A 100 -10.48 6.39 -7.50
C LYS A 100 -11.09 5.54 -8.60
N ASP A 101 -11.18 6.10 -9.79
CA ASP A 101 -11.55 5.33 -10.97
C ASP A 101 -10.41 4.40 -11.43
N GLU A 102 -10.74 3.48 -12.34
CA GLU A 102 -9.78 2.48 -12.83
C GLU A 102 -8.60 3.10 -13.60
N PHE A 103 -8.81 4.26 -14.24
CA PHE A 103 -7.79 4.96 -15.01
C PHE A 103 -6.77 5.65 -14.10
N GLU A 104 -7.24 6.36 -13.06
CA GLU A 104 -6.38 6.98 -12.05
C GLU A 104 -5.53 5.92 -11.35
N PHE A 105 -6.08 4.74 -11.08
CA PHE A 105 -5.29 3.66 -10.51
C PHE A 105 -4.20 3.18 -11.46
N ALA A 106 -4.54 2.92 -12.73
CA ALA A 106 -3.56 2.45 -13.71
C ALA A 106 -2.39 3.42 -13.83
N GLU A 107 -2.66 4.73 -13.80
CA GLU A 107 -1.62 5.76 -13.78
C GLU A 107 -0.75 5.70 -12.51
N ILE A 108 -1.38 5.61 -11.33
CA ILE A 108 -0.66 5.48 -10.06
C ILE A 108 0.23 4.24 -10.06
N TYR A 109 -0.32 3.10 -10.46
CA TYR A 109 0.39 1.84 -10.52
C TYR A 109 1.58 1.93 -11.49
N SER A 110 1.37 2.46 -12.69
CA SER A 110 2.43 2.63 -13.69
C SER A 110 3.58 3.50 -13.18
N LYS A 111 3.27 4.67 -12.61
CA LYS A 111 4.31 5.59 -12.10
C LYS A 111 5.08 4.99 -10.93
N VAL A 112 4.41 4.25 -10.05
CA VAL A 112 5.08 3.56 -8.93
C VAL A 112 5.94 2.42 -9.45
N LEU A 113 5.44 1.63 -10.40
CA LEU A 113 6.20 0.55 -11.04
C LEU A 113 7.49 1.08 -11.69
N ASP A 114 7.43 2.19 -12.41
CA ASP A 114 8.60 2.82 -13.03
C ASP A 114 9.66 3.21 -12.00
N VAL A 115 9.23 3.74 -10.85
CA VAL A 115 10.14 4.08 -9.75
C VAL A 115 10.77 2.82 -9.16
N VAL A 116 9.99 1.77 -8.94
CA VAL A 116 10.47 0.49 -8.39
C VAL A 116 11.48 -0.17 -9.33
N ILE A 117 11.16 -0.26 -10.62
CA ILE A 117 12.06 -0.75 -11.68
C ILE A 117 13.39 0.00 -11.64
N LYS A 118 13.35 1.33 -11.51
CA LYS A 118 14.54 2.17 -11.46
C LYS A 118 15.34 2.00 -10.16
N GLU A 119 14.68 1.76 -9.03
CA GLU A 119 15.37 1.58 -7.74
C GLU A 119 16.04 0.20 -7.62
N ILE A 120 15.34 -0.85 -8.04
CA ILE A 120 15.83 -2.23 -7.93
C ILE A 120 16.73 -2.59 -9.12
N GLY A 121 16.49 -2.00 -10.30
CA GLY A 121 17.24 -2.29 -11.53
C GLY A 121 16.81 -3.59 -12.23
N ILE A 122 15.53 -3.95 -12.11
CA ILE A 122 14.93 -5.16 -12.72
C ILE A 122 13.88 -4.78 -13.78
N THR A 123 13.53 -5.71 -14.66
CA THR A 123 12.49 -5.48 -15.68
C THR A 123 11.07 -5.57 -15.09
N SER A 124 10.08 -5.03 -15.81
CA SER A 124 8.68 -5.12 -15.42
C SER A 124 8.20 -6.57 -15.28
N GLU A 125 8.66 -7.47 -16.15
CA GLU A 125 8.34 -8.90 -16.10
C GLU A 125 8.83 -9.55 -14.80
N GLN A 126 10.07 -9.24 -14.39
CA GLN A 126 10.64 -9.73 -13.13
C GLN A 126 9.91 -9.18 -11.91
N VAL A 127 9.43 -7.93 -11.99
CA VAL A 127 8.60 -7.35 -10.93
C VAL A 127 7.28 -8.11 -10.82
N GLU A 128 6.60 -8.39 -11.93
CA GLU A 128 5.33 -9.11 -11.92
C GLU A 128 5.47 -10.53 -11.36
N GLU A 129 6.53 -11.26 -11.70
CA GLU A 129 6.83 -12.57 -11.13
C GLU A 129 7.03 -12.50 -9.61
N GLN A 130 7.76 -11.49 -9.13
CA GLN A 130 8.05 -11.36 -7.70
C GLN A 130 6.86 -10.85 -6.89
N ILE A 131 6.00 -10.00 -7.48
CA ILE A 131 4.76 -9.51 -6.86
C ILE A 131 3.83 -10.65 -6.46
N ILE A 132 3.81 -11.76 -7.20
CA ILE A 132 2.96 -12.93 -6.89
C ILE A 132 3.22 -13.44 -5.46
N ASN A 133 4.47 -13.36 -4.97
CA ASN A 133 4.82 -13.81 -3.62
C ASN A 133 4.23 -12.93 -2.51
N PHE A 134 3.79 -11.71 -2.87
CA PHE A 134 3.20 -10.75 -1.95
C PHE A 134 1.67 -10.63 -2.11
N LEU A 135 1.05 -11.38 -3.03
CA LEU A 135 -0.41 -11.42 -3.21
C LEU A 135 -1.01 -12.60 -2.42
#